data_AF-A0A0F8WMC6-F1
#
_entry.id   AF-A0A0F8WMC6-F1
#
_cell.length_a   1.000
_cell.length_b   1.000
_cell.length_c   1.000
_cell.angle_alpha   90.00
_cell.angle_beta   90.00
_cell.angle_gamma   90.00
#
_symmetry.space_group_name_H-M   'P 1'
#
loop_
_entity.id
_entity.type
_entity.pdbx_description
1 polymer ?
#
loop_
_entity_poly.entity_id
_entity_poly.type
_entity_poly.pdbx_seq_one_letter_code
_entity_poly.pdbx_strand_id
1 'polypeptide(L)'
;IDMHMAVSETDLNLSDRLTVQLVANIAGGGGDPIVEVQIEGETAARVELVVPGANVGTFVPYSGAIRNLDLGANNFSVDSSVFFVNSNTDRVGIGTTSPAVNLQLGNVGGGPKQIIIHADGDALTLKQDVAGDDTFQSWYTAGGVRRGYFGYGQGLSDNLTLSNEVGGITFTGIDEDDVGIEDGKYLILLNDPDTATNKQKGLAFGRADNDIIAGIEPHIPAGGGGHLDFYTAATGGSLSRAMRIDQDGNISIGGTSSGDKLTIYDTSSVNVRVQSAGPDADAGVVLRTATAPYWTIYEDESNSQKFIIRDSVGGDRLTIDTSGNVGINTTTPQNLLNVLGDINFTGLIYGNGSQL
;
A
#
# COMPACT_ATOMS: atom_id res chain seq x y z
N ILE A 1 -21.76 -73.00 31.75
CA ILE A 1 -21.15 -73.68 32.91
C ILE A 1 -20.85 -72.57 33.89
N ASP A 2 -21.71 -72.37 34.88
CA ASP A 2 -21.45 -71.36 35.91
C ASP A 2 -20.46 -71.97 36.91
N MET A 3 -19.19 -71.58 36.80
CA MET A 3 -18.20 -71.88 37.82
C MET A 3 -18.30 -70.81 38.91
N HIS A 4 -18.95 -71.15 40.02
CA HIS A 4 -18.82 -70.37 41.26
C HIS A 4 -17.59 -70.82 42.03
N MET A 5 -16.53 -70.01 42.02
CA MET A 5 -15.43 -70.13 42.97
C MET A 5 -15.68 -69.15 44.12
N ALA A 6 -16.27 -69.63 45.21
CA ALA A 6 -16.35 -68.89 46.46
C ALA A 6 -15.16 -69.28 47.34
N VAL A 7 -14.34 -68.31 47.73
CA VAL A 7 -13.21 -68.54 48.62
C VAL A 7 -13.39 -67.63 49.84
N SER A 8 -13.33 -68.22 51.03
CA SER A 8 -13.42 -67.49 52.30
C SER A 8 -12.18 -66.61 52.48
N GLU A 9 -12.35 -65.35 52.95
CA GLU A 9 -11.25 -64.41 53.22
C GLU A 9 -10.15 -65.00 54.13
N THR A 10 -10.46 -66.01 54.96
CA THR A 10 -9.49 -66.63 55.86
C THR A 10 -8.52 -67.63 55.21
N ASP A 11 -8.86 -68.18 54.04
CA ASP A 11 -8.09 -69.27 53.39
C ASP A 11 -7.17 -68.78 52.25
N LEU A 12 -7.16 -67.48 52.01
CA LEU A 12 -6.34 -66.85 50.99
C LEU A 12 -5.40 -65.86 51.67
N ASN A 13 -4.21 -66.31 52.04
CA ASN A 13 -3.09 -65.41 52.29
C ASN A 13 -2.65 -64.78 50.95
N LEU A 14 -3.50 -63.92 50.39
CA LEU A 14 -3.29 -63.19 49.15
C LEU A 14 -2.56 -61.90 49.47
N SER A 15 -1.31 -62.02 49.89
CA SER A 15 -0.47 -60.84 49.99
C SER A 15 -0.08 -60.29 48.62
N ASP A 16 -0.31 -60.97 47.47
CA ASP A 16 0.05 -60.36 46.17
C ASP A 16 -0.77 -60.71 44.91
N ARG A 17 -1.45 -61.87 44.73
CA ARG A 17 -2.23 -62.13 43.48
C ARG A 17 -3.12 -63.38 43.47
N LEU A 18 -4.42 -63.21 43.17
CA LEU A 18 -5.30 -64.29 42.72
C LEU A 18 -5.25 -64.35 41.18
N THR A 19 -4.75 -65.45 40.62
CA THR A 19 -4.75 -65.64 39.15
C THR A 19 -5.83 -66.65 38.79
N VAL A 20 -6.92 -66.17 38.19
CA VAL A 20 -8.00 -67.04 37.66
C VAL A 20 -7.76 -67.23 36.17
N GLN A 21 -7.43 -68.45 35.74
CA GLN A 21 -7.32 -68.78 34.33
C GLN A 21 -8.66 -69.32 33.83
N LEU A 22 -9.45 -68.46 33.17
CA LEU A 22 -10.67 -68.86 32.49
C LEU A 22 -10.31 -69.40 31.10
N VAL A 23 -10.40 -70.72 30.90
CA VAL A 23 -10.25 -71.36 29.58
C VAL A 23 -11.64 -71.65 29.03
N ALA A 24 -12.16 -70.76 28.20
CA ALA A 24 -13.40 -71.02 27.45
C ALA A 24 -13.06 -71.68 26.10
N ASN A 25 -13.34 -72.98 25.96
CA ASN A 25 -13.31 -73.65 24.65
C ASN A 25 -14.58 -73.29 23.88
N ILE A 26 -14.52 -72.26 23.04
CA ILE A 26 -15.67 -71.79 22.27
C ILE A 26 -15.73 -72.57 20.95
N ALA A 27 -16.33 -73.76 20.99
CA ALA A 27 -16.56 -74.58 19.81
C ALA A 27 -17.98 -74.33 19.26
N GLY A 28 -18.08 -73.46 18.25
CA GLY A 28 -19.19 -73.42 17.29
C GLY A 28 -20.50 -72.77 17.73
N GLY A 29 -20.89 -71.68 17.03
CA GLY A 29 -22.28 -71.22 16.98
C GLY A 29 -22.49 -69.71 17.00
N GLY A 30 -22.29 -69.04 15.86
CA GLY A 30 -23.06 -67.89 15.32
C GLY A 30 -23.40 -66.64 16.17
N GLY A 31 -23.02 -66.55 17.44
CA GLY A 31 -23.25 -65.38 18.29
C GLY A 31 -21.97 -65.01 19.01
N ASP A 32 -21.62 -63.72 19.00
CA ASP A 32 -20.40 -63.18 19.60
C ASP A 32 -20.26 -63.64 21.05
N PRO A 33 -19.26 -64.48 21.38
CA PRO A 33 -19.09 -64.95 22.75
C PRO A 33 -18.67 -63.78 23.65
N ILE A 34 -19.48 -63.50 24.68
CA ILE A 34 -19.17 -62.49 25.69
C ILE A 34 -18.49 -63.20 26.88
N VAL A 35 -17.31 -62.73 27.26
CA VAL A 35 -16.66 -63.06 28.53
C VAL A 35 -16.84 -61.85 29.44
N GLU A 36 -17.69 -61.99 30.46
CA GLU A 36 -17.92 -60.96 31.47
C GLU A 36 -17.02 -61.24 32.68
N VAL A 37 -16.22 -60.24 33.07
CA VAL A 37 -15.36 -60.30 34.26
C VAL A 37 -15.84 -59.19 35.21
N GLN A 38 -16.61 -59.57 36.22
CA GLN A 38 -17.02 -58.67 37.30
C GLN A 38 -15.98 -58.72 38.41
N ILE A 39 -15.38 -57.57 38.73
CA ILE A 39 -14.46 -57.42 39.86
C ILE A 39 -15.11 -56.49 40.87
N GLU A 40 -15.36 -56.98 42.07
CA GLU A 40 -15.85 -56.20 43.20
C GLU A 40 -14.71 -56.04 44.20
N GLY A 41 -14.33 -54.80 44.51
CA GLY A 41 -13.26 -54.50 45.46
C GLY A 41 -13.22 -53.01 45.84
N GLU A 42 -12.73 -52.72 47.05
CA GLU A 42 -12.62 -51.37 47.65
C GLU A 42 -11.47 -50.52 47.06
N THR A 43 -10.63 -51.09 46.19
CA THR A 43 -9.49 -50.41 45.55
C THR A 43 -9.43 -50.69 44.04
N ALA A 44 -8.69 -49.86 43.29
CA ALA A 44 -8.59 -49.93 41.83
C ALA A 44 -8.17 -51.32 41.32
N ALA A 45 -9.08 -52.00 40.61
CA ALA A 45 -8.80 -53.23 39.89
C ALA A 45 -8.44 -52.94 38.41
N ARG A 46 -7.52 -53.71 37.83
CA ARG A 46 -7.21 -53.68 36.39
C ARG A 46 -7.47 -55.04 35.77
N VAL A 47 -8.14 -55.07 34.62
CA VAL A 47 -8.27 -56.28 33.78
C VAL A 47 -7.19 -56.21 32.71
N GLU A 48 -6.27 -57.18 32.71
CA GLU A 48 -5.18 -57.27 31.73
C GLU A 48 -5.44 -58.49 30.83
N LEU A 49 -5.80 -58.23 29.56
CA LEU A 49 -6.02 -59.28 28.58
C LEU A 49 -4.68 -59.63 27.90
N VAL A 50 -4.03 -60.70 28.36
CA VAL A 50 -2.76 -61.17 27.77
C VAL A 50 -3.06 -62.18 26.66
N VAL A 51 -2.79 -61.82 25.39
CA VAL A 51 -2.90 -62.73 24.24
C VAL A 51 -1.49 -63.17 23.82
N PRO A 52 -1.06 -64.42 24.13
CA PRO A 52 0.29 -64.86 23.82
C PRO A 52 0.48 -65.08 22.32
N GLY A 53 1.48 -64.45 21.72
CA GLY A 53 2.01 -64.82 20.39
C GLY A 53 1.28 -64.25 19.16
N ALA A 54 0.34 -63.32 19.32
CA ALA A 54 -0.22 -62.62 18.17
C ALA A 54 0.61 -61.35 17.87
N ASN A 55 1.17 -61.27 16.66
CA ASN A 55 1.46 -59.98 16.01
C ASN A 55 0.11 -59.30 15.72
N VAL A 56 -0.60 -58.88 16.76
CA VAL A 56 -1.80 -58.09 16.61
C VAL A 56 -1.34 -56.67 16.35
N GLY A 57 -1.47 -56.22 15.10
CA GLY A 57 -1.89 -54.84 14.85
C GLY A 57 -3.10 -54.63 15.75
N THR A 58 -2.86 -54.00 16.90
CA THR A 58 -3.69 -54.16 18.08
C THR A 58 -4.89 -53.25 17.91
N PHE A 59 -5.89 -53.75 17.19
CA PHE A 59 -7.17 -53.08 17.08
C PHE A 59 -7.80 -53.12 18.47
N VAL A 60 -7.77 -52.00 19.19
CA VAL A 60 -8.56 -51.79 20.39
C VAL A 60 -9.97 -51.41 19.91
N PRO A 61 -10.98 -52.29 20.01
CA PRO A 61 -12.33 -51.94 19.59
C PRO A 61 -12.84 -50.81 20.49
N TYR A 62 -13.05 -49.63 19.90
CA TYR A 62 -13.64 -48.47 20.56
C TYR A 62 -15.06 -48.26 20.02
N SER A 63 -16.01 -49.11 20.42
CA SER A 63 -17.43 -48.89 20.14
C SER A 63 -18.18 -48.63 21.44
N GLY A 64 -18.95 -47.54 21.50
CA GLY A 64 -19.87 -47.24 22.62
C GLY A 64 -19.32 -46.32 23.72
N ALA A 65 -18.23 -45.59 23.49
CA ALA A 65 -17.74 -44.66 24.48
C ALA A 65 -18.63 -43.41 24.61
N ILE A 66 -18.98 -43.07 25.85
CA ILE A 66 -19.68 -41.83 26.26
C ILE A 66 -18.71 -40.78 26.83
N ARG A 67 -17.39 -41.03 26.73
CA ARG A 67 -16.31 -40.18 27.25
C ARG A 67 -15.19 -40.01 26.24
N ASN A 68 -14.32 -39.02 26.45
CA ASN A 68 -13.13 -38.77 25.63
C ASN A 68 -12.11 -39.91 25.78
N LEU A 69 -11.35 -40.17 24.71
CA LEU A 69 -10.19 -41.05 24.75
C LEU A 69 -9.05 -40.34 25.50
N ASP A 70 -8.79 -40.79 26.73
CA ASP A 70 -7.67 -40.33 27.55
C ASP A 70 -6.51 -41.33 27.43
N LEU A 71 -5.40 -40.90 26.81
CA LEU A 71 -4.19 -41.71 26.65
C LEU A 71 -3.13 -41.42 27.73
N GLY A 72 -3.42 -40.52 28.68
CA GLY A 72 -2.44 -40.03 29.65
C GLY A 72 -1.24 -39.36 28.99
N ALA A 73 -0.04 -39.60 29.53
CA ALA A 73 1.22 -39.05 29.03
C ALA A 73 1.78 -39.79 27.79
N ASN A 74 0.90 -40.37 26.96
CA ASN A 74 1.28 -41.08 25.75
C ASN A 74 0.91 -40.27 24.51
N ASN A 75 1.69 -40.44 23.44
CA ASN A 75 1.42 -39.81 22.16
C ASN A 75 0.20 -40.46 21.48
N PHE A 76 -0.53 -39.66 20.70
CA PHE A 76 -1.49 -40.17 19.73
C PHE A 76 -0.88 -40.11 18.33
N SER A 77 -0.93 -41.19 17.55
CA SER A 77 -0.38 -41.23 16.20
C SER A 77 -1.31 -41.96 15.24
N VAL A 78 -1.58 -41.36 14.09
CA VAL A 78 -2.26 -41.96 12.94
C VAL A 78 -1.24 -42.10 11.82
N ASP A 79 -1.08 -43.33 11.32
CA ASP A 79 -0.15 -43.68 10.23
C ASP A 79 1.24 -43.04 10.42
N SER A 80 1.81 -43.24 11.60
CA SER A 80 3.06 -42.67 12.14
C SER A 80 3.12 -41.14 12.18
N SER A 81 2.97 -40.46 11.04
CA SER A 81 3.19 -39.03 10.86
C SER A 81 1.98 -38.29 10.30
N VAL A 82 0.95 -38.97 9.79
CA VAL A 82 -0.22 -38.29 9.17
C VAL A 82 -0.92 -37.37 10.15
N PHE A 83 -1.20 -37.84 11.36
CA PHE A 83 -1.68 -37.00 12.46
C PHE A 83 -1.00 -37.46 13.75
N PHE A 84 -0.34 -36.55 14.45
CA PHE A 84 0.48 -36.85 15.60
C PHE A 84 0.25 -35.82 16.71
N VAL A 85 -0.01 -36.28 17.92
CA VAL A 85 -0.08 -35.44 19.12
C VAL A 85 1.07 -35.85 20.04
N ASN A 86 2.01 -34.92 20.26
CA ASN A 86 3.16 -35.14 21.12
C ASN A 86 2.83 -34.74 22.56
N SER A 87 2.63 -35.73 23.41
CA SER A 87 2.36 -35.55 24.85
C SER A 87 3.52 -34.95 25.64
N ASN A 88 4.75 -34.97 25.10
CA ASN A 88 5.92 -34.41 25.80
C ASN A 88 6.08 -32.90 25.55
N THR A 89 5.52 -32.40 24.44
CA THR A 89 5.70 -30.99 24.03
C THR A 89 4.38 -30.25 23.87
N ASP A 90 3.24 -30.91 24.08
CA ASP A 90 1.88 -30.37 23.88
C ASP A 90 1.65 -29.80 22.48
N ARG A 91 2.11 -30.53 21.45
CA ARG A 91 2.07 -30.07 20.05
C ARG A 91 1.41 -31.07 19.13
N VAL A 92 0.77 -30.55 18.08
CA VAL A 92 0.10 -31.33 17.05
C VAL A 92 0.89 -31.23 15.73
N GLY A 93 1.19 -32.37 15.13
CA GLY A 93 1.79 -32.51 13.82
C GLY A 93 0.83 -33.16 12.83
N ILE A 94 0.75 -32.64 11.61
CA ILE A 94 0.12 -33.32 10.47
C ILE A 94 1.20 -33.52 9.40
N GLY A 95 1.58 -34.75 9.09
CA GLY A 95 2.74 -35.05 8.25
C GLY A 95 4.11 -34.93 8.94
N THR A 96 4.17 -34.89 10.27
CA THR A 96 5.41 -34.89 11.06
C THR A 96 5.19 -35.51 12.43
N THR A 97 6.17 -36.28 12.91
CA THR A 97 6.22 -36.80 14.30
C THR A 97 7.02 -35.92 15.26
N SER A 98 7.57 -34.81 14.77
CA SER A 98 8.39 -33.89 15.57
C SER A 98 7.94 -32.45 15.33
N PRO A 99 6.72 -32.07 15.78
CA PRO A 99 6.25 -30.71 15.65
C PRO A 99 7.11 -29.72 16.46
N ALA A 100 7.65 -28.71 15.78
CA ALA A 100 8.46 -27.64 16.35
C ALA A 100 7.62 -26.46 16.87
N VAL A 101 6.34 -26.40 16.49
CA VAL A 101 5.35 -25.39 16.87
C VAL A 101 4.04 -26.05 17.30
N ASN A 102 3.12 -25.30 17.91
CA ASN A 102 1.86 -25.81 18.47
C ASN A 102 1.04 -26.64 17.48
N LEU A 103 0.91 -26.18 16.24
CA LEU A 103 0.35 -26.94 15.12
C LEU A 103 1.31 -26.86 13.93
N GLN A 104 1.95 -27.97 13.57
CA GLN A 104 2.86 -28.04 12.42
C GLN A 104 2.29 -28.96 11.33
N LEU A 105 2.18 -28.42 10.12
CA LEU A 105 2.08 -29.25 8.92
C LEU A 105 3.50 -29.64 8.49
N GLY A 106 3.86 -30.92 8.59
CA GLY A 106 5.09 -31.53 8.10
C GLY A 106 5.07 -31.80 6.60
N ASN A 107 6.22 -32.14 6.00
CA ASN A 107 6.33 -32.34 4.56
C ASN A 107 6.26 -33.84 4.25
N VAL A 108 5.08 -34.33 3.90
CA VAL A 108 4.89 -35.70 3.42
C VAL A 108 4.31 -35.64 2.00
N GLY A 109 5.12 -35.97 1.00
CA GLY A 109 4.61 -36.20 -0.37
C GLY A 109 4.65 -35.04 -1.38
N GLY A 110 5.47 -33.99 -1.20
CA GLY A 110 5.86 -33.08 -2.29
C GLY A 110 4.80 -32.12 -2.87
N GLY A 111 3.56 -32.15 -2.37
CA GLY A 111 2.51 -31.19 -2.71
C GLY A 111 2.56 -29.90 -1.86
N PRO A 112 1.82 -28.84 -2.26
CA PRO A 112 1.71 -27.62 -1.46
C PRO A 112 1.02 -27.91 -0.12
N LYS A 113 1.53 -27.32 0.98
CA LYS A 113 0.85 -27.37 2.28
C LYS A 113 -0.36 -26.43 2.22
N GLN A 114 -1.56 -26.99 2.15
CA GLN A 114 -2.79 -26.22 2.15
C GLN A 114 -3.55 -26.45 3.47
N ILE A 115 -3.97 -25.35 4.10
CA ILE A 115 -5.03 -25.36 5.11
C ILE A 115 -6.26 -24.82 4.38
N ILE A 116 -7.19 -25.71 4.01
CA ILE A 116 -8.45 -25.31 3.37
C ILE A 116 -9.50 -25.16 4.46
N ILE A 117 -10.01 -23.95 4.66
CA ILE A 117 -11.11 -23.66 5.59
C ILE A 117 -12.31 -23.27 4.74
N HIS A 118 -13.33 -24.14 4.71
CA HIS A 118 -14.62 -23.80 4.12
C HIS A 118 -15.40 -22.95 5.12
N ALA A 119 -15.72 -21.72 4.77
CA ALA A 119 -16.59 -20.85 5.56
C ALA A 119 -17.94 -20.71 4.83
N ASP A 120 -19.00 -21.24 5.43
CA ASP A 120 -20.37 -21.07 4.94
C ASP A 120 -20.89 -19.70 5.42
N GLY A 121 -20.45 -18.63 4.76
CA GLY A 121 -20.83 -17.25 5.08
C GLY A 121 -19.99 -16.59 6.17
N ASP A 122 -19.47 -15.41 5.85
CA ASP A 122 -18.67 -14.49 6.66
C ASP A 122 -17.23 -14.91 7.06
N ALA A 123 -16.38 -13.88 7.16
CA ALA A 123 -14.94 -13.89 6.90
C ALA A 123 -14.08 -14.89 7.71
N LEU A 124 -13.14 -15.53 7.02
CA LEU A 124 -11.99 -16.23 7.61
C LEU A 124 -11.15 -15.23 8.41
N THR A 125 -11.26 -15.28 9.74
CA THR A 125 -10.52 -14.40 10.64
C THR A 125 -9.23 -15.09 11.09
N LEU A 126 -8.08 -14.71 10.49
CA LEU A 126 -6.75 -15.09 10.98
C LEU A 126 -6.24 -13.99 11.93
N LYS A 127 -6.40 -14.18 13.24
CA LYS A 127 -5.84 -13.26 14.25
C LYS A 127 -4.53 -13.80 14.78
N GLN A 128 -3.46 -13.01 14.72
CA GLN A 128 -2.31 -13.18 15.59
C GLN A 128 -2.65 -12.52 16.93
N ASP A 129 -3.09 -13.30 17.91
CA ASP A 129 -3.46 -12.82 19.25
C ASP A 129 -2.20 -12.55 20.09
N VAL A 130 -1.37 -11.60 19.64
CA VAL A 130 -0.17 -11.14 20.36
C VAL A 130 -0.23 -9.63 20.44
N ALA A 131 -0.33 -9.08 21.65
CA ALA A 131 -0.37 -7.65 21.88
C ALA A 131 0.88 -6.96 21.27
N GLY A 132 0.67 -6.19 20.20
CA GLY A 132 1.65 -5.26 19.65
C GLY A 132 2.26 -5.58 18.28
N ASP A 133 1.86 -6.67 17.60
CA ASP A 133 2.43 -7.02 16.29
C ASP A 133 1.33 -7.53 15.32
N ASP A 134 0.55 -6.60 14.76
CA ASP A 134 -0.63 -6.88 13.92
C ASP A 134 -0.29 -7.21 12.45
N THR A 135 0.56 -8.22 12.22
CA THR A 135 0.81 -8.71 10.85
C THR A 135 -0.12 -9.88 10.49
N PHE A 136 -0.83 -9.81 9.36
CA PHE A 136 -1.72 -10.89 8.87
C PHE A 136 -0.94 -12.02 8.20
N GLN A 137 0.12 -11.68 7.44
CA GLN A 137 1.01 -12.66 6.82
C GLN A 137 2.41 -12.05 6.67
N SER A 138 3.43 -12.76 7.18
CA SER A 138 4.84 -12.39 7.02
C SER A 138 5.58 -13.44 6.20
N TRP A 139 6.50 -13.01 5.34
CA TRP A 139 7.38 -13.91 4.60
C TRP A 139 8.80 -13.80 5.12
N TYR A 140 9.50 -14.93 5.23
CA TYR A 140 10.87 -15.01 5.76
C TYR A 140 11.81 -15.69 4.77
N THR A 141 13.10 -15.42 4.90
CA THR A 141 14.17 -16.21 4.27
C THR A 141 14.26 -17.59 4.94
N ALA A 142 14.93 -18.53 4.27
CA ALA A 142 15.24 -19.84 4.87
C ALA A 142 16.05 -19.75 6.17
N GLY A 143 16.72 -18.61 6.42
CA GLY A 143 17.46 -18.31 7.65
C GLY A 143 16.67 -17.52 8.71
N GLY A 144 15.36 -17.31 8.53
CA GLY A 144 14.49 -16.66 9.53
C GLY A 144 14.48 -15.13 9.51
N VAL A 145 15.07 -14.48 8.52
CA VAL A 145 15.01 -13.01 8.33
C VAL A 145 13.73 -12.63 7.58
N ARG A 146 12.93 -11.68 8.09
CA ARG A 146 11.70 -11.21 7.44
C ARG A 146 12.03 -10.51 6.11
N ARG A 147 11.25 -10.79 5.07
CA ARG A 147 11.37 -10.18 3.73
C ARG A 147 10.26 -9.18 3.44
N GLY A 148 9.14 -9.27 4.17
CA GLY A 148 7.99 -8.39 4.01
C GLY A 148 6.78 -8.93 4.77
N TYR A 149 5.72 -8.13 4.81
CA TYR A 149 4.45 -8.52 5.40
C TYR A 149 3.25 -7.86 4.69
N PHE A 150 2.09 -8.50 4.82
CA PHE A 150 0.77 -7.92 4.57
C PHE A 150 0.05 -7.84 5.92
N GLY A 151 -0.36 -6.65 6.35
CA GLY A 151 -1.02 -6.45 7.65
C GLY A 151 -0.98 -5.00 8.11
N TYR A 152 -1.30 -4.76 9.38
CA TYR A 152 -1.26 -3.43 9.95
C TYR A 152 0.16 -3.08 10.41
N GLY A 153 0.52 -1.80 10.31
CA GLY A 153 1.84 -1.32 10.77
C GLY A 153 1.99 -1.45 12.29
N GLN A 154 3.23 -1.56 12.79
CA GLN A 154 3.49 -1.53 14.23
C GLN A 154 3.07 -0.19 14.84
N GLY A 155 2.25 -0.21 15.88
CA GLY A 155 1.68 0.98 16.51
C GLY A 155 0.23 1.25 16.07
N LEU A 156 -0.44 2.18 16.77
CA LEU A 156 -1.89 2.51 16.69
C LEU A 156 -2.40 3.02 15.32
N SER A 157 -1.76 2.64 14.22
CA SER A 157 -2.15 3.01 12.87
C SER A 157 -2.90 1.85 12.20
N ASP A 158 -4.21 2.03 12.03
CA ASP A 158 -5.16 1.14 11.32
C ASP A 158 -4.87 1.01 9.80
N ASN A 159 -3.67 1.38 9.35
CA ASN A 159 -3.31 1.38 7.95
C ASN A 159 -2.93 -0.03 7.51
N LEU A 160 -3.74 -0.60 6.63
CA LEU A 160 -3.38 -1.80 5.87
C LEU A 160 -2.09 -1.50 5.07
N THR A 161 -1.03 -2.21 5.41
CA THR A 161 0.33 -2.02 4.88
C THR A 161 0.76 -3.26 4.11
N LEU A 162 1.23 -3.05 2.89
CA LEU A 162 2.03 -4.00 2.13
C LEU A 162 3.49 -3.53 2.24
N SER A 163 4.39 -4.37 2.74
CA SER A 163 5.82 -4.04 2.84
C SER A 163 6.69 -5.07 2.12
N ASN A 164 7.68 -4.58 1.38
CA ASN A 164 8.82 -5.36 0.91
C ASN A 164 10.07 -4.72 1.50
N GLU A 165 10.72 -5.41 2.44
CA GLU A 165 11.87 -4.88 3.19
C GLU A 165 13.20 -5.10 2.43
N VAL A 166 13.15 -5.78 1.28
CA VAL A 166 14.33 -6.19 0.51
C VAL A 166 14.30 -5.62 -0.93
N GLY A 167 13.23 -4.92 -1.33
CA GLY A 167 13.08 -4.37 -2.67
C GLY A 167 11.84 -3.49 -2.83
N GLY A 168 11.51 -3.13 -4.07
CA GLY A 168 10.26 -2.43 -4.38
C GLY A 168 9.05 -3.34 -4.29
N ILE A 169 7.89 -2.78 -3.99
CA ILE A 169 6.60 -3.47 -4.14
C ILE A 169 6.17 -3.27 -5.59
N THR A 170 6.00 -4.36 -6.33
CA THR A 170 5.46 -4.34 -7.68
C THR A 170 4.11 -5.02 -7.66
N PHE A 171 3.09 -4.25 -7.97
CA PHE A 171 1.74 -4.75 -8.21
C PHE A 171 1.63 -5.20 -9.66
N THR A 172 1.59 -6.50 -9.92
CA THR A 172 1.47 -7.09 -11.28
C THR A 172 0.11 -7.73 -11.45
N GLY A 173 -0.59 -7.43 -12.55
CA GLY A 173 -1.92 -8.00 -12.82
C GLY A 173 -3.07 -7.33 -12.08
N ILE A 174 -2.88 -6.06 -11.70
CA ILE A 174 -3.96 -5.19 -11.24
C ILE A 174 -4.72 -4.78 -12.49
N ASP A 175 -5.93 -5.34 -12.64
CA ASP A 175 -6.91 -4.78 -13.56
C ASP A 175 -7.27 -3.37 -13.06
N GLU A 176 -7.75 -2.50 -13.93
CA GLU A 176 -7.97 -1.06 -13.64
C GLU A 176 -8.83 -0.76 -12.39
N ASP A 177 -9.50 -1.77 -11.85
CA ASP A 177 -10.41 -1.68 -10.71
C ASP A 177 -9.77 -2.00 -9.34
N ASP A 178 -8.57 -2.60 -9.27
CA ASP A 178 -8.06 -3.21 -8.02
C ASP A 178 -7.13 -2.32 -7.16
N VAL A 179 -6.68 -1.16 -7.68
CA VAL A 179 -6.05 -0.07 -6.88
C VAL A 179 -6.78 1.25 -7.13
N GLY A 180 -8.11 1.17 -7.04
CA GLY A 180 -8.97 2.34 -6.94
C GLY A 180 -9.11 2.79 -5.49
N ILE A 181 -8.80 4.05 -5.20
CA ILE A 181 -9.66 4.79 -4.27
C ILE A 181 -10.95 4.95 -5.07
N GLU A 182 -12.03 4.27 -4.67
CA GLU A 182 -13.35 4.36 -5.32
C GLU A 182 -13.67 5.81 -5.68
N ASP A 183 -14.22 6.03 -6.88
CA ASP A 183 -14.68 7.30 -7.50
C ASP A 183 -13.80 7.92 -8.64
N GLY A 184 -13.17 7.08 -9.47
CA GLY A 184 -12.83 7.44 -10.87
C GLY A 184 -11.68 8.43 -11.08
N LYS A 185 -10.74 8.52 -10.12
CA LYS A 185 -9.51 9.32 -10.23
C LYS A 185 -8.32 8.52 -9.73
N TYR A 186 -7.37 8.21 -10.62
CA TYR A 186 -6.20 7.42 -10.27
C TYR A 186 -5.00 8.29 -9.87
N LEU A 187 -4.31 7.89 -8.82
CA LEU A 187 -2.96 8.35 -8.47
C LEU A 187 -1.98 7.21 -8.75
N ILE A 188 -1.34 7.24 -9.92
CA ILE A 188 -0.46 6.16 -10.38
C ILE A 188 0.99 6.60 -10.20
N LEU A 189 1.79 5.78 -9.51
CA LEU A 189 3.25 5.88 -9.56
C LEU A 189 3.70 5.26 -10.89
N LEU A 190 4.09 6.09 -11.86
CA LEU A 190 4.62 5.59 -13.12
C LEU A 190 5.99 4.95 -12.87
N ASN A 191 6.12 3.68 -13.25
CA ASN A 191 7.40 3.01 -13.37
C ASN A 191 7.57 2.59 -14.83
N ASP A 192 8.30 3.38 -15.61
CA ASP A 192 8.60 3.02 -17.00
C ASP A 192 9.57 1.81 -17.01
N PRO A 193 9.23 0.68 -17.66
CA PRO A 193 10.08 -0.49 -17.74
C PRO A 193 11.25 -0.34 -18.75
N ASP A 194 11.41 0.78 -19.46
CA ASP A 194 12.51 0.93 -20.41
C ASP A 194 13.89 0.88 -19.73
N THR A 195 14.76 0.05 -20.29
CA THR A 195 16.08 -0.31 -19.75
C THR A 195 17.19 0.64 -20.17
N ALA A 196 16.87 1.69 -20.93
CA ALA A 196 17.82 2.72 -21.37
C ALA A 196 18.00 3.86 -20.34
N THR A 197 18.75 3.57 -19.27
CA THR A 197 19.57 4.51 -18.46
C THR A 197 18.96 5.68 -17.66
N ASN A 198 17.69 6.07 -17.67
CA ASN A 198 17.21 7.19 -16.83
C ASN A 198 15.81 6.98 -16.23
N LYS A 199 15.66 6.01 -15.31
CA LYS A 199 14.38 5.76 -14.61
C LYS A 199 13.96 6.97 -13.76
N GLN A 200 12.79 7.54 -14.05
CA GLN A 200 12.14 8.47 -13.14
C GLN A 200 10.75 7.99 -12.77
N LYS A 201 10.48 8.00 -11.46
CA LYS A 201 9.16 7.71 -10.92
C LYS A 201 8.37 9.01 -10.94
N GLY A 202 7.42 9.10 -11.86
CA GLY A 202 6.51 10.23 -11.99
C GLY A 202 5.18 9.98 -11.29
N LEU A 203 4.38 11.04 -11.18
CA LEU A 203 2.98 10.99 -10.79
C LEU A 203 2.13 11.17 -12.04
N ALA A 204 1.26 10.20 -12.35
CA ALA A 204 0.30 10.32 -13.44
C ALA A 204 -1.13 10.49 -12.93
N PHE A 205 -1.88 11.27 -13.68
CA PHE A 205 -3.31 11.48 -13.50
C PHE A 205 -4.03 10.93 -14.74
N GLY A 206 -4.83 9.88 -14.54
CA GLY A 206 -5.54 9.17 -15.61
C GLY A 206 -7.07 9.34 -15.56
N ARG A 207 -7.73 8.95 -16.65
CA ARG A 207 -9.20 8.72 -16.72
C ARG A 207 -9.50 7.22 -16.66
N ALA A 208 -10.79 6.87 -16.58
CA ALA A 208 -11.28 5.49 -16.50
C ALA A 208 -10.91 4.59 -17.70
N ASP A 209 -10.40 5.15 -18.79
CA ASP A 209 -10.01 4.40 -20.01
C ASP A 209 -8.49 4.16 -20.08
N ASN A 210 -7.78 4.06 -18.96
CA ASN A 210 -6.31 4.02 -18.86
C ASN A 210 -5.54 5.22 -19.47
N ASP A 211 -6.23 6.24 -19.99
CA ASP A 211 -5.59 7.37 -20.67
C ASP A 211 -4.96 8.34 -19.65
N ILE A 212 -3.64 8.55 -19.73
CA ILE A 212 -2.94 9.52 -18.88
C ILE A 212 -3.14 10.91 -19.48
N ILE A 213 -3.80 11.78 -18.72
CA ILE A 213 -4.21 13.11 -19.20
C ILE A 213 -3.32 14.23 -18.68
N ALA A 214 -2.56 13.95 -17.61
CA ALA A 214 -1.54 14.84 -17.07
C ALA A 214 -0.51 14.04 -16.26
N GLY A 215 0.68 14.61 -16.10
CA GLY A 215 1.75 13.99 -15.32
C GLY A 215 2.73 15.00 -14.74
N ILE A 216 3.39 14.61 -13.67
CA ILE A 216 4.53 15.32 -13.08
C ILE A 216 5.70 14.35 -13.06
N GLU A 217 6.73 14.66 -13.83
CA GLU A 217 7.84 13.74 -14.05
C GLU A 217 9.17 14.45 -13.78
N PRO A 218 9.98 13.96 -12.83
CA PRO A 218 11.36 14.41 -12.74
C PRO A 218 12.13 13.88 -13.95
N HIS A 219 13.09 14.63 -14.48
CA HIS A 219 14.01 14.15 -15.51
C HIS A 219 15.46 14.60 -15.29
N ILE A 220 16.41 13.68 -15.45
CA ILE A 220 17.85 13.90 -15.43
C ILE A 220 18.38 13.31 -16.75
N PRO A 221 18.61 14.12 -17.79
CA PRO A 221 19.13 13.65 -19.06
C PRO A 221 20.60 13.26 -18.91
N ALA A 222 21.08 12.34 -19.75
CA ALA A 222 22.48 11.93 -19.73
C ALA A 222 23.40 13.12 -20.03
N GLY A 223 24.23 13.50 -19.05
CA GLY A 223 25.16 14.63 -19.16
C GLY A 223 24.52 16.02 -18.96
N GLY A 224 23.26 16.10 -18.53
CA GLY A 224 22.58 17.36 -18.24
C GLY A 224 22.07 17.47 -16.80
N GLY A 225 21.50 18.63 -16.50
CA GLY A 225 20.91 18.94 -15.20
C GLY A 225 19.55 18.31 -14.97
N GLY A 226 19.27 17.96 -13.71
CA GLY A 226 17.95 17.51 -13.29
C GLY A 226 16.89 18.59 -13.49
N HIS A 227 15.66 18.20 -13.79
CA HIS A 227 14.51 19.08 -13.93
C HIS A 227 13.22 18.37 -13.54
N LEU A 228 12.16 19.14 -13.39
CA LEU A 228 10.80 18.68 -13.14
C LEU A 228 9.89 19.16 -14.27
N ASP A 229 9.23 18.22 -14.94
CA ASP A 229 8.32 18.50 -16.04
C ASP A 229 6.87 18.28 -15.63
N PHE A 230 6.01 19.17 -16.12
CA PHE A 230 4.57 19.07 -16.05
C PHE A 230 4.05 18.78 -17.44
N TYR A 231 3.36 17.66 -17.58
CA TYR A 231 2.76 17.20 -18.82
C TYR A 231 1.25 17.36 -18.77
N THR A 232 0.67 17.76 -19.90
CA THR A 232 -0.77 17.75 -20.13
C THR A 232 -1.06 17.23 -21.53
N ALA A 233 -2.26 16.67 -21.70
CA ALA A 233 -2.78 16.25 -22.99
C ALA A 233 -4.12 16.93 -23.28
N ALA A 234 -4.40 17.15 -24.57
CA ALA A 234 -5.77 17.37 -25.02
C ALA A 234 -6.57 16.05 -24.88
N THR A 235 -7.90 16.13 -24.84
CA THR A 235 -8.77 14.94 -24.81
C THR A 235 -8.45 14.00 -25.98
N GLY A 236 -7.99 12.78 -25.69
CA GLY A 236 -7.61 11.78 -26.70
C GLY A 236 -6.28 12.06 -27.43
N GLY A 237 -5.45 12.98 -26.90
CA GLY A 237 -4.12 13.31 -27.45
C GLY A 237 -2.98 12.75 -26.61
N SER A 238 -1.77 12.74 -27.16
CA SER A 238 -0.56 12.39 -26.40
C SER A 238 -0.14 13.49 -25.43
N LEU A 239 0.50 13.10 -24.33
CA LEU A 239 1.11 14.04 -23.39
C LEU A 239 2.15 14.92 -24.08
N SER A 240 2.10 16.20 -23.76
CA SER A 240 3.08 17.19 -24.16
C SER A 240 3.54 17.98 -22.93
N ARG A 241 4.81 18.38 -22.92
CA ARG A 241 5.37 19.16 -21.81
C ARG A 241 4.80 20.57 -21.84
N ALA A 242 4.02 20.92 -20.83
CA ALA A 242 3.45 22.26 -20.66
C ALA A 242 4.40 23.21 -19.91
N MET A 243 5.11 22.69 -18.90
CA MET A 243 6.04 23.47 -18.08
C MET A 243 7.25 22.62 -17.66
N ARG A 244 8.40 23.27 -17.47
CA ARG A 244 9.62 22.71 -16.88
C ARG A 244 10.16 23.63 -15.79
N ILE A 245 10.69 23.04 -14.73
CA ILE A 245 11.57 23.69 -13.74
C ILE A 245 12.94 23.03 -13.83
N ASP A 246 13.98 23.76 -14.22
CA ASP A 246 15.33 23.21 -14.34
C ASP A 246 16.13 23.22 -13.02
N GLN A 247 17.34 22.66 -13.05
CA GLN A 247 18.25 22.59 -11.90
C GLN A 247 18.66 23.96 -11.34
N ASP A 248 18.61 25.01 -12.16
CA ASP A 248 18.96 26.37 -11.80
C ASP A 248 17.73 27.14 -11.28
N GLY A 249 16.56 26.48 -11.24
CA GLY A 249 15.28 27.04 -10.81
C GLY A 249 14.65 27.95 -11.86
N ASN A 250 15.02 27.82 -13.13
CA ASN A 250 14.35 28.53 -14.22
C ASN A 250 13.09 27.78 -14.62
N ILE A 251 12.03 28.54 -14.87
CA ILE A 251 10.74 28.04 -15.31
C ILE A 251 10.60 28.29 -16.81
N SER A 252 10.32 27.25 -17.60
CA SER A 252 9.89 27.42 -18.99
C SER A 252 8.47 26.93 -19.15
N ILE A 253 7.60 27.77 -19.70
CA ILE A 253 6.25 27.42 -20.15
C ILE A 253 6.30 27.28 -21.67
N GLY A 254 5.98 26.09 -22.17
CA GLY A 254 6.18 25.71 -23.58
C GLY A 254 7.60 25.23 -23.93
N GLY A 255 7.97 25.38 -25.21
CA GLY A 255 9.19 24.81 -25.82
C GLY A 255 10.50 25.55 -25.50
N THR A 256 11.64 24.86 -25.68
CA THR A 256 13.07 25.19 -25.42
C THR A 256 13.45 26.23 -24.34
N SER A 257 14.33 25.80 -23.42
CA SER A 257 14.89 26.56 -22.29
C SER A 257 15.70 27.80 -22.70
N SER A 258 15.38 28.97 -22.10
CA SER A 258 16.30 30.12 -21.98
C SER A 258 16.97 30.09 -20.60
N GLY A 259 18.07 30.82 -20.43
CA GLY A 259 18.72 31.03 -19.12
C GLY A 259 17.97 32.01 -18.20
N ASP A 260 16.83 32.55 -18.64
CA ASP A 260 15.99 33.45 -17.86
C ASP A 260 15.14 32.69 -16.83
N LYS A 261 14.88 33.33 -15.68
CA LYS A 261 14.10 32.72 -14.59
C LYS A 261 12.69 32.29 -14.98
N LEU A 262 12.04 33.02 -15.90
CA LEU A 262 10.76 32.64 -16.49
C LEU A 262 10.82 32.88 -18.00
N THR A 263 10.67 31.79 -18.76
CA THR A 263 10.55 31.82 -20.22
C THR A 263 9.17 31.35 -20.61
N ILE A 264 8.50 32.07 -21.51
CA ILE A 264 7.25 31.63 -22.13
C ILE A 264 7.52 31.62 -23.62
N TYR A 265 7.46 30.43 -24.22
CA TYR A 265 7.89 30.22 -25.59
C TYR A 265 6.88 29.38 -26.36
N ASP A 266 6.49 29.89 -27.52
CA ASP A 266 5.66 29.21 -28.51
C ASP A 266 6.07 29.70 -29.92
N THR A 267 5.70 28.94 -30.95
CA THR A 267 5.88 29.36 -32.36
C THR A 267 4.78 30.30 -32.86
N SER A 268 3.69 30.42 -32.10
CA SER A 268 2.57 31.34 -32.32
C SER A 268 2.68 32.57 -31.42
N SER A 269 1.69 33.47 -31.46
CA SER A 269 1.65 34.66 -30.63
C SER A 269 1.64 34.32 -29.14
N VAL A 270 2.71 34.68 -28.44
CA VAL A 270 2.82 34.56 -26.98
C VAL A 270 2.29 35.82 -26.32
N ASN A 271 1.31 35.69 -25.44
CA ASN A 271 0.79 36.78 -24.62
C ASN A 271 0.89 36.41 -23.14
N VAL A 272 1.25 37.38 -22.30
CA VAL A 272 1.13 37.27 -20.84
C VAL A 272 -0.03 38.13 -20.39
N ARG A 273 -1.10 37.51 -19.91
CA ARG A 273 -2.25 38.23 -19.37
C ARG A 273 -2.10 38.39 -17.86
N VAL A 274 -2.01 39.64 -17.40
CA VAL A 274 -2.19 40.00 -16.00
C VAL A 274 -3.59 40.61 -15.88
N GLN A 275 -4.44 40.05 -15.02
CA GLN A 275 -5.82 40.50 -14.85
C GLN A 275 -6.19 40.54 -13.38
N SER A 276 -6.76 41.65 -12.95
CA SER A 276 -7.53 41.82 -11.72
C SER A 276 -9.03 41.66 -12.04
N ALA A 277 -9.82 41.16 -11.08
CA ALA A 277 -11.27 40.96 -11.24
C ALA A 277 -12.10 41.78 -10.24
N GLY A 278 -11.45 42.53 -9.36
CA GLY A 278 -12.12 43.40 -8.40
C GLY A 278 -12.55 44.71 -9.05
N PRO A 279 -13.67 45.32 -8.61
CA PRO A 279 -13.96 46.70 -8.99
C PRO A 279 -12.81 47.60 -8.50
N ASP A 280 -12.35 48.51 -9.37
CA ASP A 280 -11.24 49.45 -9.11
C ASP A 280 -9.87 48.79 -8.84
N ALA A 281 -9.68 47.52 -9.21
CA ALA A 281 -8.43 46.82 -8.98
C ALA A 281 -7.51 46.91 -10.19
N ASP A 282 -6.26 47.30 -9.96
CA ASP A 282 -5.25 47.44 -11.00
C ASP A 282 -4.60 46.10 -11.40
N ALA A 283 -4.23 45.98 -12.67
CA ALA A 283 -3.46 44.85 -13.20
C ALA A 283 -2.11 45.34 -13.74
N GLY A 284 -1.00 44.79 -13.23
CA GLY A 284 0.32 45.25 -13.65
C GLY A 284 1.50 44.35 -13.34
N VAL A 285 2.63 44.74 -13.91
CA VAL A 285 3.95 44.13 -13.70
C VAL A 285 4.83 45.11 -12.96
N VAL A 286 5.39 44.67 -11.82
CA VAL A 286 6.34 45.45 -11.02
C VAL A 286 7.76 45.07 -11.42
N LEU A 287 8.56 46.08 -11.75
CA LEU A 287 9.99 45.98 -12.05
C LEU A 287 10.77 46.60 -10.89
N ARG A 288 11.46 45.76 -10.12
CA ARG A 288 12.13 46.17 -8.87
C ARG A 288 13.53 45.59 -8.78
N THR A 289 14.46 46.41 -8.28
CA THR A 289 15.80 45.98 -7.85
C THR A 289 15.89 45.98 -6.32
N ALA A 290 17.07 45.75 -5.73
CA ALA A 290 17.23 45.63 -4.29
C ALA A 290 16.74 46.86 -3.48
N THR A 291 16.67 48.04 -4.10
CA THR A 291 16.26 49.29 -3.45
C THR A 291 15.18 50.03 -4.24
N ALA A 292 14.42 50.90 -3.56
CA ALA A 292 13.55 51.87 -4.21
C ALA A 292 14.37 52.93 -5.00
N PRO A 293 13.79 53.58 -6.03
CA PRO A 293 12.43 53.39 -6.54
C PRO A 293 12.26 52.11 -7.36
N TYR A 294 11.03 51.57 -7.37
CA TYR A 294 10.62 50.53 -8.31
C TYR A 294 9.62 51.09 -9.31
N TRP A 295 9.48 50.41 -10.44
CA TRP A 295 8.57 50.80 -11.50
C TRP A 295 7.39 49.84 -11.55
N THR A 296 6.21 50.35 -11.89
CA THR A 296 5.04 49.54 -12.19
C THR A 296 4.55 49.93 -13.57
N ILE A 297 4.34 48.92 -14.41
CA ILE A 297 3.63 49.03 -15.69
C ILE A 297 2.27 48.39 -15.46
N TYR A 298 1.20 49.17 -15.54
CA TYR A 298 -0.12 48.69 -15.18
C TYR A 298 -1.23 49.40 -15.92
N GLU A 299 -2.42 48.82 -15.85
CA GLU A 299 -3.67 49.47 -16.18
C GLU A 299 -4.36 49.91 -14.89
N ASP A 300 -4.74 51.20 -14.84
CA ASP A 300 -5.35 51.85 -13.68
C ASP A 300 -6.87 51.94 -13.87
N GLU A 301 -7.59 50.96 -13.31
CA GLU A 301 -9.04 50.90 -13.45
C GLU A 301 -9.70 52.06 -12.69
N SER A 302 -9.19 52.36 -11.48
CA SER A 302 -9.73 53.45 -10.66
C SER A 302 -9.69 54.83 -11.34
N ASN A 303 -8.83 54.98 -12.36
CA ASN A 303 -8.61 56.20 -13.12
C ASN A 303 -8.97 56.05 -14.60
N SER A 304 -10.05 55.31 -14.92
CA SER A 304 -10.58 55.15 -16.30
C SER A 304 -9.67 54.34 -17.22
N GLN A 305 -9.23 53.19 -16.76
CA GLN A 305 -8.55 52.15 -17.54
C GLN A 305 -7.32 52.63 -18.31
N LYS A 306 -6.55 53.53 -17.71
CA LYS A 306 -5.38 54.14 -18.35
C LYS A 306 -4.21 53.20 -18.32
N PHE A 307 -3.42 53.17 -19.39
CA PHE A 307 -2.10 52.53 -19.34
C PHE A 307 -1.10 53.47 -18.68
N ILE A 308 -0.45 53.02 -17.63
CA ILE A 308 0.46 53.83 -16.81
C ILE A 308 1.82 53.16 -16.65
N ILE A 309 2.88 53.97 -16.77
CA ILE A 309 4.20 53.67 -16.22
C ILE A 309 4.44 54.63 -15.07
N ARG A 310 4.55 54.10 -13.85
CA ARG A 310 4.81 54.87 -12.63
C ARG A 310 6.06 54.42 -11.93
N ASP A 311 6.71 55.34 -11.23
CA ASP A 311 7.71 54.98 -10.23
C ASP A 311 7.11 55.09 -8.81
N SER A 312 7.70 54.37 -7.86
CA SER A 312 7.18 54.26 -6.49
C SER A 312 7.30 55.52 -5.65
N VAL A 313 7.93 56.58 -6.15
CA VAL A 313 8.23 57.82 -5.41
C VAL A 313 7.53 59.02 -6.04
N GLY A 314 7.66 59.20 -7.35
CA GLY A 314 7.13 60.36 -8.07
C GLY A 314 5.84 60.13 -8.84
N GLY A 315 5.20 58.96 -8.69
CA GLY A 315 3.90 58.67 -9.28
C GLY A 315 3.98 58.42 -10.79
N ASP A 316 2.91 58.80 -11.49
CA ASP A 316 2.71 58.48 -12.90
C ASP A 316 3.66 59.31 -13.78
N ARG A 317 4.50 58.60 -14.55
CA ARG A 317 5.52 59.21 -15.42
C ARG A 317 5.09 59.24 -16.87
N LEU A 318 4.42 58.18 -17.31
CA LEU A 318 3.78 58.10 -18.61
C LEU A 318 2.35 57.61 -18.40
N THR A 319 1.42 58.29 -19.05
CA THR A 319 0.00 57.93 -19.07
C THR A 319 -0.47 57.86 -20.51
N ILE A 320 -1.20 56.81 -20.88
CA ILE A 320 -2.00 56.78 -22.09
C ILE A 320 -3.45 56.64 -21.67
N ASP A 321 -4.26 57.64 -21.98
CA ASP A 321 -5.67 57.60 -21.66
C ASP A 321 -6.48 56.75 -22.64
N THR A 322 -7.74 56.47 -22.30
CA THR A 322 -8.66 55.69 -23.14
C THR A 322 -9.07 56.40 -24.43
N SER A 323 -8.75 57.68 -24.59
CA SER A 323 -8.90 58.43 -25.84
C SER A 323 -7.64 58.36 -26.72
N GLY A 324 -6.56 57.74 -26.24
CA GLY A 324 -5.28 57.59 -26.95
C GLY A 324 -4.30 58.75 -26.74
N ASN A 325 -4.57 59.68 -25.83
CA ASN A 325 -3.65 60.79 -25.54
C ASN A 325 -2.50 60.32 -24.64
N VAL A 326 -1.28 60.77 -24.94
CA VAL A 326 -0.07 60.47 -24.19
C VAL A 326 0.28 61.63 -23.28
N GLY A 327 0.31 61.39 -21.97
CA GLY A 327 0.81 62.29 -20.93
C GLY A 327 2.22 61.91 -20.48
N ILE A 328 3.12 62.88 -20.36
CA ILE A 328 4.42 62.74 -19.69
C ILE A 328 4.40 63.64 -18.44
N ASN A 329 4.61 63.01 -17.27
CA ASN A 329 4.42 63.62 -15.94
C ASN A 329 3.02 64.24 -15.73
N THR A 330 1.99 63.72 -16.41
CA THR A 330 0.59 64.14 -16.24
C THR A 330 -0.35 62.97 -16.46
N THR A 331 -1.41 62.89 -15.67
CA THR A 331 -2.45 61.86 -15.74
C THR A 331 -3.69 62.30 -16.52
N THR A 332 -3.72 63.57 -16.95
CA THR A 332 -4.85 64.22 -17.62
C THR A 332 -4.41 64.96 -18.90
N PRO A 333 -3.78 64.26 -19.86
CA PRO A 333 -3.33 64.90 -21.09
C PRO A 333 -4.50 65.59 -21.82
N GLN A 334 -4.32 66.87 -22.18
CA GLN A 334 -5.35 67.66 -22.88
C GLN A 334 -5.18 67.63 -24.40
N ASN A 335 -4.04 67.11 -24.87
CA ASN A 335 -3.68 66.98 -26.28
C ASN A 335 -3.12 65.58 -26.52
N LEU A 336 -3.05 65.14 -27.78
CA LEU A 336 -2.53 63.82 -28.15
C LEU A 336 -1.15 63.52 -27.55
N LEU A 337 -0.31 64.56 -27.40
CA LEU A 337 0.88 64.54 -26.56
C LEU A 337 0.85 65.75 -25.62
N ASN A 338 0.87 65.50 -24.31
CA ASN A 338 0.95 66.53 -23.29
C ASN A 338 2.19 66.26 -22.40
N VAL A 339 3.18 67.15 -22.42
CA VAL A 339 4.36 67.06 -21.55
C VAL A 339 4.28 68.15 -20.48
N LEU A 340 4.34 67.76 -19.20
CA LEU A 340 4.56 68.70 -18.10
C LEU A 340 6.06 68.71 -17.75
N GLY A 341 6.77 69.65 -18.36
CA GLY A 341 8.21 69.82 -18.21
C GLY A 341 8.84 70.35 -19.49
N ASP A 342 10.17 70.34 -19.52
CA ASP A 342 10.94 70.77 -20.68
C ASP A 342 11.00 69.68 -21.74
N ILE A 343 10.97 70.08 -23.01
CA ILE A 343 11.19 69.20 -24.15
C ILE A 343 12.44 69.67 -24.89
N ASN A 344 13.39 68.77 -25.10
CA ASN A 344 14.58 69.01 -25.91
C ASN A 344 14.44 68.30 -27.26
N PHE A 345 14.13 69.05 -28.32
CA PHE A 345 14.12 68.54 -29.69
C PHE A 345 15.48 68.80 -30.35
N THR A 346 16.17 67.75 -30.76
CA THR A 346 17.43 67.84 -31.52
C THR A 346 17.22 67.77 -33.03
N GLY A 347 15.96 67.61 -33.47
CA GLY A 347 15.55 67.51 -34.86
C GLY A 347 14.50 68.55 -35.24
N LEU A 348 13.90 68.36 -36.40
CA LEU A 348 12.83 69.22 -36.91
C LEU A 348 11.49 68.89 -36.24
N ILE A 349 10.70 69.92 -35.97
CA ILE A 349 9.32 69.76 -35.50
C ILE A 349 8.39 69.94 -36.69
N TYR A 350 7.40 69.06 -36.87
CA TYR A 350 6.40 69.17 -37.92
C TYR A 350 5.02 69.45 -37.33
N GLY A 351 4.35 70.48 -37.83
CA GLY A 351 2.96 70.83 -37.54
C GLY A 351 2.15 70.88 -38.83
N ASN A 352 0.97 70.25 -38.85
CA ASN A 352 0.07 70.19 -40.02
C ASN A 352 0.77 69.72 -41.32
N GLY A 353 1.74 68.80 -41.21
CA GLY A 353 2.47 68.26 -42.36
C GLY A 353 3.61 69.16 -42.89
N SER A 354 3.95 70.24 -42.19
CA SER A 354 5.06 71.15 -42.54
C SER A 354 6.02 71.35 -41.37
N GLN A 355 7.28 71.64 -41.67
CA GLN A 355 8.26 71.98 -40.64
C GLN A 355 7.88 73.32 -39.97
N LEU A 356 7.88 73.37 -38.64
CA LEU A 356 7.68 74.56 -37.83
C LEU A 356 8.93 75.44 -37.74
#